data_AF-A0A929BNR9-F1
#
_entry.id   AF-A0A929BNR9-F1
#
_cell.length_a   1.000
_cell.length_b   1.000
_cell.length_c   1.000
_cell.angle_alpha   90.00
_cell.angle_beta   90.00
_cell.angle_gamma   90.00
#
_symmetry.space_group_name_H-M   'P 1'
#
loop_
_entity.id
_entity.type
_entity.pdbx_description
1 polymer ?
#
loop_
_entity_poly.entity_id
_entity_poly.type
_entity_poly.pdbx_seq_one_letter_code
_entity_poly.pdbx_strand_id
1 'polypeptide(L)' 'MAQPITKAIVPAAGLGTRLLPATKSQPKEMLPVGRKPVIQYVVEELQA' A
#
# COMPACT_ATOMS: atom_id res chain seq x y z
N MET A 1 5.18 11.59 29.53
CA MET A 1 5.62 10.83 28.34
C MET A 1 4.45 10.72 27.39
N ALA A 2 4.63 11.02 26.11
CA ALA A 2 3.54 10.89 25.13
C ALA A 2 3.14 9.41 24.99
N GLN A 3 1.86 9.12 24.76
CA GLN A 3 1.41 7.76 24.51
C GLN A 3 2.03 7.22 23.21
N PRO A 4 2.42 5.94 23.15
CA PRO A 4 2.94 5.33 21.93
C PRO A 4 1.87 5.36 20.82
N ILE A 5 2.29 5.69 19.61
CA ILE A 5 1.42 5.67 18.43
C ILE A 5 1.21 4.21 18.03
N THR A 6 -0.03 3.74 18.05
CA THR A 6 -0.38 2.33 17.81
C THR A 6 -1.24 2.12 16.56
N LYS A 7 -1.59 3.19 15.86
CA LYS A 7 -2.50 3.17 14.71
C LYS A 7 -1.94 4.00 13.57
N ALA A 8 -2.06 3.47 12.37
CA ALA A 8 -1.70 4.14 11.13
C ALA A 8 -2.88 4.05 10.15
N ILE A 9 -2.99 5.04 9.26
CA ILE A 9 -3.99 5.08 8.19
C ILE A 9 -3.24 5.08 6.87
N VAL A 10 -3.53 4.10 6.01
CA VAL A 10 -2.95 3.99 4.66
C VAL A 10 -4.08 4.16 3.63
N PRO A 11 -4.15 5.31 2.94
CA PRO A 11 -5.14 5.50 1.88
C PRO A 11 -4.82 4.61 0.66
N ALA A 12 -5.69 3.63 0.36
CA ALA A 12 -5.51 2.65 -0.72
C ALA A 12 -6.71 2.54 -1.69
N ALA A 13 -7.46 3.64 -1.85
CA ALA A 13 -8.70 3.67 -2.64
C ALA A 13 -8.54 4.29 -4.05
N GLY A 14 -7.31 4.51 -4.53
CA GLY A 14 -7.06 5.19 -5.80
C GLY A 14 -7.16 4.27 -7.02
N LEU A 15 -7.83 4.71 -8.08
CA LEU A 15 -8.05 3.92 -9.31
C LEU A 15 -6.81 3.66 -10.18
N GLY A 16 -5.68 4.32 -9.91
CA GLY A 16 -4.42 4.05 -10.61
C GLY A 16 -4.47 4.27 -12.13
N THR A 17 -5.17 5.30 -12.64
CA THR A 17 -5.45 5.50 -14.07
C THR A 17 -4.21 5.62 -14.97
N ARG A 18 -3.06 6.05 -14.44
CA ARG A 18 -1.78 6.13 -15.17
C ARG A 18 -1.11 4.77 -15.39
N LEU A 19 -1.57 3.73 -14.69
CA LEU A 19 -1.03 2.37 -14.75
C LEU A 19 -1.99 1.41 -15.48
N LEU A 20 -2.98 1.94 -16.19
CA LEU A 20 -3.82 1.12 -17.05
C LEU A 20 -2.97 0.51 -18.19
N PRO A 21 -3.22 -0.75 -18.58
CA PRO A 21 -4.33 -1.60 -18.16
C PRO A 21 -4.10 -2.41 -16.87
N ALA A 22 -2.90 -2.38 -16.29
CA ALA A 22 -2.53 -3.21 -15.14
C ALA A 22 -3.44 -2.98 -13.91
N THR A 23 -3.92 -1.74 -13.73
CA THR A 23 -4.81 -1.35 -12.61
C THR A 23 -6.30 -1.40 -12.94
N LYS A 24 -6.69 -1.97 -14.09
CA LYS A 24 -8.11 -2.00 -14.50
C LYS A 24 -8.96 -2.88 -13.58
N SER A 25 -8.43 -4.02 -13.15
CA SER A 25 -9.12 -5.03 -12.32
C SER A 25 -8.44 -5.27 -10.97
N GLN A 26 -7.29 -4.65 -10.73
CA GLN A 26 -6.53 -4.78 -9.49
C GLN A 26 -6.10 -3.39 -8.97
N PRO A 27 -6.20 -3.10 -7.66
CA PRO A 27 -5.69 -1.85 -7.09
C PRO A 27 -4.18 -1.69 -7.35
N LYS A 28 -3.71 -0.46 -7.50
CA LYS A 28 -2.28 -0.19 -7.74
C LYS A 28 -1.40 -0.66 -6.58
N GLU A 29 -1.92 -0.63 -5.36
CA GLU A 29 -1.24 -1.04 -4.13
C GLU A 29 -1.01 -2.56 -4.06
N MET A 30 -1.76 -3.33 -4.84
CA MET A 30 -1.62 -4.80 -4.95
C MET A 30 -0.67 -5.23 -6.06
N LEU A 31 -0.19 -4.30 -6.89
CA LEU A 31 0.78 -4.64 -7.94
C LEU A 31 2.09 -5.15 -7.31
N PRO A 32 2.70 -6.19 -7.89
CA PRO A 32 3.93 -6.76 -7.35
C PRO A 32 5.13 -5.83 -7.58
N VAL A 33 5.91 -5.59 -6.53
CA VAL A 33 7.29 -5.09 -6.61
C VAL A 33 8.20 -6.23 -6.18
N GLY A 34 8.92 -6.79 -7.15
CA GLY A 34 9.67 -8.03 -6.94
C GLY A 34 8.72 -9.19 -6.61
N ARG A 35 8.75 -9.67 -5.36
CA ARG A 35 7.98 -10.85 -4.92
C ARG A 35 6.80 -10.53 -4.00
N LYS A 36 6.58 -9.26 -3.66
CA LYS A 36 5.54 -8.82 -2.72
C LYS A 36 4.73 -7.67 -3.33
N PRO A 37 3.45 -7.52 -2.98
CA PRO A 37 2.67 -6.34 -3.38
C PRO A 37 3.22 -5.08 -2.72
N VAL A 38 3.06 -3.91 -3.35
CA VAL A 38 3.49 -2.60 -2.82
C VAL A 38 2.99 -2.40 -1.38
N ILE A 39 1.72 -2.70 -1.10
CA ILE A 39 1.12 -2.49 0.21
C ILE A 39 1.82 -3.26 1.33
N GLN A 40 2.43 -4.41 1.03
CA GLN A 40 3.13 -5.20 2.03
C GLN A 40 4.41 -4.49 2.50
N TYR A 41 5.13 -3.83 1.60
CA TYR A 41 6.29 -3.03 1.99
C TYR A 41 5.91 -1.87 2.93
N VAL A 42 4.77 -1.22 2.67
CA VAL A 42 4.24 -0.14 3.55
C VAL A 42 3.88 -0.68 4.93
N VAL A 43 3.23 -1.85 5.01
CA VAL A 43 2.90 -2.48 6.30
C VAL A 43 4.16 -2.90 7.05
N GLU A 44 5.16 -3.46 6.36
CA GLU A 44 6.44 -3.83 6.97
C GLU A 44 7.20 -2.60 7.50
N GLU A 45 7.15 -1.46 6.81
CA GLU A 45 7.71 -0.18 7.28
C GLU A 45 7.00 0.37 8.52
N LEU A 46 5.68 0.21 8.60
CA LEU A 46 4.91 0.65 9.78
C LEU A 46 5.14 -0.21 11.03
N GLN A 47 5.66 -1.44 10.86
CA GLN A 47 5.99 -2.33 11.98
C GLN A 47 7.42 -2.14 12.52
N ALA A 48 8.30 -1.53 11.73
CA ALA A 48 9.71 -1.28 12.09
C ALA A 48 9.83 -0.05 13.00
#